data_AF-A0A357WY87-F1
#
_entry.id   AF-A0A357WY87-F1
#
_cell.length_a   1.000
_cell.length_b   1.000
_cell.length_c   1.000
_cell.angle_alpha   90.00
_cell.angle_beta   90.00
_cell.angle_gamma   90.00
#
_symmetry.space_group_name_H-M   'P 1'
#
loop_
_entity.id
_entity.type
_entity.pdbx_description
1 polymer ?
#
loop_
_entity_poly.entity_id
_entity_poly.type
_entity_poly.pdbx_seq_one_letter_code
_entity_poly.pdbx_strand_id
1 'polypeptide(L)'
;MDKLMGALADFLASYGGWGIVAVLVILLLFFGDRLLTTIESFWAAFRNISSFTFKRYTSTRLSNQILHAAKVINSVNDDLLPYRVKVKWIKSENIESFLKSGQVIIKIGDDDDINKSFVIAVAEFVRQGLMHNVKRHLRDEPLVQAIDCCAVNKILSQAYIECLSYFQKNLLDRLLKNSDFAKHFELLRQIDYNGLFLPVFLNELTKAMRHFHSHYLIEDFEKETLSFLHYLVNFSKEKYKKLFYDGKYIRVAFGLIANQSFISRHGREAYVEKVRSSLSLGAQTVYLFGWEDKIKIVRQVAERTARADMRIKRVKAHPYRHVFEDHSAARAICMEMTTLDFEPSKNKVKI
;
A
#
# COMPACT_ATOMS: atom_id res chain seq x y z
N MET A 1 21.20 26.44 42.58
CA MET A 1 20.66 26.87 41.28
C MET A 1 21.27 28.21 40.84
N ASP A 2 21.44 29.15 41.77
CA ASP A 2 21.95 30.51 41.48
C ASP A 2 23.40 30.57 40.99
N LYS A 3 24.29 29.68 41.48
CA LYS A 3 25.68 29.61 40.98
C LYS A 3 25.79 29.12 39.53
N LEU A 4 24.83 28.31 39.08
CA LEU A 4 24.83 27.72 37.74
C LEU A 4 24.24 28.71 36.71
N MET A 5 23.24 29.48 37.14
CA MET A 5 22.67 30.59 36.37
C MET A 5 23.67 31.75 36.22
N GLY A 6 24.44 32.07 37.26
CA GLY A 6 25.50 33.10 37.19
C GLY A 6 26.62 32.72 36.21
N ALA A 7 27.11 31.47 36.27
CA ALA A 7 28.15 30.99 35.35
C ALA A 7 27.68 30.96 33.88
N LEU A 8 26.40 30.65 33.62
CA LEU A 8 25.82 30.68 32.27
C LEU A 8 25.70 32.11 31.72
N ALA A 9 25.30 33.07 32.56
CA ALA A 9 25.20 34.47 32.18
C ALA A 9 26.57 35.07 31.85
N ASP A 10 27.60 34.77 32.66
CA ASP A 10 28.97 35.23 32.43
C ASP A 10 29.58 34.56 31.19
N PHE A 11 29.28 33.28 30.95
CA PHE A 11 29.74 32.56 29.74
C PHE A 11 29.09 33.10 28.46
N LEU A 12 27.80 33.45 28.49
CA LEU A 12 27.09 34.06 27.36
C LEU A 12 27.58 35.49 27.08
N ALA A 13 27.90 36.26 28.13
CA ALA A 13 28.48 37.60 27.99
C ALA A 13 29.91 37.57 27.42
N SER A 14 30.70 36.56 27.77
CA SER A 14 32.11 36.43 27.35
C SER A 14 32.29 35.97 25.90
N TYR A 15 31.42 35.07 25.42
CA TYR A 15 31.57 34.41 24.10
C TYR A 15 30.53 34.86 23.06
N GLY A 16 29.60 35.74 23.42
CA GLY A 16 28.54 36.23 22.54
C GLY A 16 27.77 35.10 21.85
N GLY A 17 27.40 35.29 20.57
CA GLY A 17 26.67 34.30 19.78
C GLY A 17 27.37 32.93 19.65
N TRP A 18 28.70 32.88 19.78
CA TRP A 18 29.47 31.62 19.74
C TRP A 18 29.36 30.81 21.03
N GLY A 19 29.08 31.46 22.17
CA GLY A 19 28.78 30.79 23.43
C GLY A 19 27.51 29.95 23.33
N ILE A 20 26.47 30.46 22.64
CA ILE A 20 25.22 29.73 22.37
C ILE A 20 25.50 28.50 21.50
N VAL A 21 26.33 28.64 20.45
CA VAL A 21 26.71 27.54 19.56
C VAL A 21 27.51 26.48 20.32
N ALA A 22 28.46 26.88 21.18
CA ALA A 22 29.25 25.95 21.99
C ALA A 22 28.37 25.18 23.00
N VAL A 23 27.43 25.86 23.65
CA VAL A 23 26.45 25.21 24.55
C VAL A 23 25.55 24.24 23.79
N LEU A 24 25.11 24.60 22.58
CA LEU A 24 24.34 23.71 21.69
C LEU A 24 25.13 22.48 21.26
N VAL A 25 26.42 22.64 20.93
CA VAL A 25 27.32 21.53 20.55
C VAL A 25 27.62 20.63 21.74
N ILE A 26 27.84 21.20 22.93
CA ILE A 26 28.07 20.43 24.16
C ILE A 26 26.81 19.65 24.54
N LEU A 27 25.62 20.25 24.43
CA LEU A 27 24.35 19.56 24.64
C LEU A 27 24.12 18.44 23.61
N LEU A 28 24.46 18.66 22.34
CA LEU A 28 24.40 17.63 21.30
C LEU A 28 25.38 16.48 21.53
N LEU A 29 26.59 16.75 22.05
CA LEU A 29 27.60 15.73 22.32
C LEU A 29 27.32 14.93 23.60
N PHE A 30 26.86 15.58 24.68
CA PHE A 30 26.60 14.90 25.96
C PHE A 30 25.23 14.25 26.06
N PHE A 31 24.22 14.81 25.39
CA PHE A 31 22.87 14.25 25.38
C PHE A 31 22.49 13.61 24.05
N GLY A 32 23.37 13.53 23.05
CA GLY A 32 23.05 12.99 21.71
C GLY A 32 22.37 11.61 21.73
N ASP A 33 22.84 10.70 22.57
CA ASP A 33 22.27 9.35 22.71
C ASP A 33 20.95 9.31 23.51
N ARG A 34 20.73 10.26 24.44
CA ARG A 34 19.47 10.37 25.21
C ARG A 34 18.46 11.33 24.59
N LEU A 35 18.88 12.22 23.69
CA LEU A 35 18.03 13.17 23.02
C LEU A 35 17.06 12.44 22.11
N LEU A 36 17.48 11.35 21.44
CA LEU A 36 16.61 10.54 20.58
C LEU A 36 15.42 9.91 21.31
N THR A 37 15.55 9.53 22.58
CA THR A 37 14.44 9.02 23.42
C THR A 37 13.63 10.12 24.10
N THR A 38 14.13 11.37 24.07
CA THR A 38 13.58 12.53 24.75
C THR A 38 13.15 13.62 23.76
N ILE A 39 13.07 13.32 22.45
CA ILE A 39 12.56 14.23 21.41
C ILE A 39 11.11 14.62 21.77
N GLU A 40 10.31 13.69 22.27
CA GLU A 40 8.91 13.95 22.63
C GLU A 40 8.79 14.88 23.84
N SER A 41 9.69 14.76 24.82
CA SER A 41 9.75 15.62 26.01
C SER A 41 10.34 17.01 25.68
N PHE A 42 11.33 17.07 24.78
CA PHE A 42 11.88 18.33 24.26
C PHE A 42 10.81 19.12 23.47
N TRP A 43 10.05 18.45 22.61
CA TRP A 43 8.93 19.07 21.90
C TRP A 43 7.73 19.38 22.80
N ALA A 44 7.49 18.59 23.85
CA ALA A 44 6.47 18.91 24.85
C ALA A 44 6.80 20.20 25.61
N ALA A 45 8.07 20.42 25.96
CA ALA A 45 8.53 21.67 26.57
C ALA A 45 8.43 22.87 25.60
N PHE A 46 8.66 22.65 24.30
CA PHE A 46 8.49 23.67 23.26
C PHE A 46 7.06 23.85 22.74
N ARG A 47 6.10 23.00 23.13
CA ARG A 47 4.67 23.10 22.75
C ARG A 47 4.07 24.45 23.16
N ASN A 48 4.53 25.01 24.28
CA ASN A 48 4.11 26.30 24.81
C ASN A 48 4.79 27.50 24.14
N ILE A 49 5.94 27.31 23.47
CA ILE A 49 6.74 28.40 22.89
C ILE A 49 6.38 28.60 21.41
N SER A 50 6.07 27.54 20.66
CA SER A 50 5.69 27.65 19.25
C SER A 50 4.75 26.53 18.81
N SER A 51 3.46 26.72 19.06
CA SER A 51 2.38 25.85 18.58
C SER A 51 2.42 25.65 17.05
N PHE A 52 2.91 26.65 16.31
CA PHE A 52 3.10 26.60 14.86
C PHE A 52 4.17 25.58 14.43
N THR A 53 5.33 25.57 15.08
CA THR A 53 6.44 24.67 14.75
C THR A 53 6.12 23.23 15.12
N PHE A 54 5.49 23.02 16.28
CA PHE A 54 5.02 21.70 16.71
C PHE A 54 3.99 21.12 15.72
N LYS A 55 3.00 21.93 15.29
CA LYS A 55 1.99 21.53 14.29
C LYS A 55 2.62 21.14 12.95
N ARG A 56 3.65 21.86 12.51
CA ARG A 56 4.39 21.54 11.29
C ARG A 56 5.19 20.24 11.43
N TYR A 57 5.82 20.02 12.57
CA TYR A 57 6.54 18.79 12.87
C TYR A 57 5.60 17.58 12.89
N THR A 58 4.49 17.64 13.64
CA THR A 58 3.51 16.53 13.71
C THR A 58 2.87 16.24 12.36
N SER A 59 2.52 17.26 11.58
CA SER A 59 2.02 17.09 10.20
C SER A 59 3.03 16.38 9.30
N THR A 60 4.33 16.72 9.41
CA THR A 60 5.39 16.13 8.59
C THR A 60 5.68 14.70 9.02
N ARG A 61 5.76 14.43 10.33
CA ARG A 61 5.91 13.09 10.91
C ARG A 61 4.76 12.18 10.44
N LEU A 62 3.51 12.66 10.55
CA LEU A 62 2.33 11.91 10.14
C LEU A 62 2.35 11.62 8.64
N SER A 63 2.66 12.62 7.82
CA SER A 63 2.77 12.46 6.36
C SER A 63 3.83 11.41 6.00
N ASN A 64 4.99 11.42 6.66
CA ASN A 64 6.05 10.44 6.44
C ASN A 64 5.65 9.03 6.90
N GLN A 65 4.97 8.90 8.04
CA GLN A 65 4.44 7.63 8.52
C GLN A 65 3.43 7.03 7.55
N ILE A 66 2.52 7.86 7.01
CA ILE A 66 1.54 7.43 5.99
C ILE A 66 2.26 6.94 4.74
N LEU A 67 3.22 7.71 4.21
CA LEU A 67 3.99 7.30 3.02
C LEU A 67 4.78 6.02 3.27
N HIS A 68 5.38 5.88 4.44
CA HIS A 68 6.11 4.68 4.81
C HIS A 68 5.18 3.46 4.86
N ALA A 69 4.02 3.57 5.53
CA ALA A 69 3.04 2.50 5.64
C ALA A 69 2.43 2.15 4.27
N ALA A 70 2.19 3.15 3.42
CA ALA A 70 1.68 2.98 2.05
C ALA A 70 2.66 2.27 1.10
N LYS A 71 3.94 2.11 1.47
CA LYS A 71 4.92 1.35 0.66
C LYS A 71 4.46 -0.08 0.38
N VAL A 72 3.65 -0.69 1.25
CA VAL A 72 3.09 -2.03 1.00
C VAL A 72 2.29 -2.06 -0.30
N ILE A 73 1.49 -1.03 -0.56
CA ILE A 73 0.68 -0.92 -1.78
C ILE A 73 1.57 -0.59 -2.98
N ASN A 74 2.41 0.44 -2.86
CA ASN A 74 3.27 0.88 -3.97
C ASN A 74 4.35 -0.17 -4.35
N SER A 75 4.74 -1.04 -3.42
CA SER A 75 5.63 -2.16 -3.72
C SER A 75 5.07 -3.09 -4.80
N VAL A 76 3.75 -3.17 -4.95
CA VAL A 76 3.09 -3.93 -6.02
C VAL A 76 3.12 -3.14 -7.33
N ASN A 77 2.68 -1.89 -7.32
CA ASN A 77 2.66 -1.03 -8.49
C ASN A 77 2.62 0.44 -8.05
N ASP A 78 3.59 1.24 -8.51
CA ASP A 78 3.71 2.65 -8.12
C ASP A 78 2.48 3.49 -8.50
N ASP A 79 1.70 3.04 -9.50
CA ASP A 79 0.49 3.74 -9.95
C ASP A 79 -0.75 3.43 -9.11
N LEU A 80 -0.66 2.50 -8.14
CA LEU A 80 -1.76 2.22 -7.22
C LEU A 80 -2.03 3.39 -6.28
N LEU A 81 -0.97 4.00 -5.74
CA LEU A 81 -1.07 5.14 -4.84
C LEU A 81 0.09 6.12 -5.11
N PRO A 82 0.10 6.78 -6.29
CA PRO A 82 1.24 7.54 -6.80
C PRO A 82 1.41 8.93 -6.16
N TYR A 83 0.53 9.29 -5.22
CA TYR A 83 0.41 10.65 -4.71
C TYR A 83 1.23 10.86 -3.45
N ARG A 84 1.71 12.09 -3.28
CA ARG A 84 2.23 12.55 -1.99
C ARG A 84 1.06 12.83 -1.04
N VAL A 85 1.33 12.89 0.26
CA VAL A 85 0.35 13.31 1.27
C VAL A 85 0.83 14.58 1.97
N LYS A 86 -0.11 15.44 2.34
CA LYS A 86 0.13 16.62 3.19
C LYS A 86 -0.99 16.75 4.20
N VAL A 87 -0.64 16.59 5.46
CA VAL A 87 -1.54 16.82 6.58
C VAL A 87 -1.53 18.30 6.96
N LYS A 88 -2.71 18.85 7.24
CA LYS A 88 -2.91 20.20 7.75
C LYS A 88 -3.85 20.16 8.95
N TRP A 89 -3.46 20.78 10.05
CA TRP A 89 -4.32 20.91 11.21
C TRP A 89 -5.31 22.05 11.03
N ILE A 90 -6.58 21.80 11.32
CA ILE A 90 -7.65 22.79 11.34
C ILE A 90 -8.33 22.81 12.71
N LYS A 91 -9.00 23.93 13.03
CA LYS A 91 -9.75 24.06 14.29
C LYS A 91 -11.15 23.45 14.21
N SER A 92 -11.63 23.14 13.01
CA SER A 92 -12.93 22.50 12.79
C SER A 92 -12.80 20.99 12.96
N GLU A 93 -13.85 20.36 13.46
CA GLU A 93 -13.97 18.90 13.55
C GLU A 93 -14.20 18.25 12.18
N ASN A 94 -14.59 19.04 11.16
CA ASN A 94 -14.89 18.52 9.83
C ASN A 94 -13.61 18.12 9.09
N ILE A 95 -13.45 16.81 8.85
CA ILE A 95 -12.36 16.27 8.04
C ILE A 95 -12.61 16.64 6.58
N GLU A 96 -11.63 17.29 5.96
CA GLU A 96 -11.65 17.59 4.52
C GLU A 96 -10.43 16.98 3.85
N SER A 97 -10.63 16.27 2.74
CA SER A 97 -9.53 15.79 1.92
C SER A 97 -9.80 16.00 0.45
N PHE A 98 -8.76 16.33 -0.30
CA PHE A 98 -8.84 16.54 -1.74
C PHE A 98 -7.49 16.31 -2.41
N LEU A 99 -7.55 15.86 -3.66
CA LEU A 99 -6.38 15.73 -4.51
C LEU A 99 -6.08 17.07 -5.21
N LYS A 100 -4.86 17.60 -5.05
CA LYS A 100 -4.41 18.82 -5.72
C LYS A 100 -2.95 18.67 -6.14
N SER A 101 -2.67 18.89 -7.43
CA SER A 101 -1.31 18.93 -7.99
C SER A 101 -0.46 17.69 -7.65
N GLY A 102 -1.03 16.49 -7.72
CA GLY A 102 -0.32 15.23 -7.40
C GLY A 102 -0.11 14.98 -5.90
N GLN A 103 -0.79 15.73 -5.04
CA GLN A 103 -0.74 15.58 -3.59
C GLN A 103 -2.15 15.48 -3.01
N VAL A 104 -2.37 14.50 -2.13
CA VAL A 104 -3.57 14.43 -1.30
C VAL A 104 -3.36 15.34 -0.10
N ILE A 105 -4.17 16.40 -0.01
CA ILE A 105 -4.18 17.31 1.12
C ILE A 105 -5.28 16.85 2.06
N ILE A 106 -4.91 16.59 3.31
CA ILE A 106 -5.84 16.12 4.35
C ILE A 106 -5.85 17.15 5.46
N LYS A 107 -7.01 17.73 5.71
CA LYS A 107 -7.26 18.64 6.83
C LYS A 107 -7.94 17.87 7.95
N ILE A 108 -7.30 17.80 9.11
CA ILE A 108 -7.79 17.06 10.28
C ILE A 108 -7.88 18.03 11.46
N GLY A 109 -8.92 17.85 12.29
CA GLY A 109 -9.03 18.52 13.58
C GLY A 109 -7.80 18.25 14.46
N ASP A 110 -7.45 19.23 15.28
CA ASP A 110 -6.42 19.05 16.30
C ASP A 110 -6.96 18.08 17.37
N ASP A 111 -6.46 16.85 17.38
CA ASP A 111 -6.85 15.80 18.32
C ASP A 111 -5.64 15.38 19.15
N ASP A 112 -5.85 15.13 20.45
CA ASP A 112 -4.80 14.66 21.35
C ASP A 112 -4.40 13.20 21.06
N ASP A 113 -5.29 12.42 20.45
CA ASP A 113 -5.00 11.05 20.02
C ASP A 113 -4.35 11.04 18.62
N ILE A 114 -3.02 10.88 18.64
CA ILE A 114 -2.20 10.76 17.43
C ILE A 114 -2.55 9.50 16.63
N ASN A 115 -2.92 8.39 17.28
CA ASN A 115 -3.27 7.14 16.60
C ASN A 115 -4.58 7.29 15.84
N LYS A 116 -5.58 7.91 16.46
CA LYS A 116 -6.83 8.29 15.80
C LYS A 116 -6.56 9.19 14.58
N SER A 117 -5.75 10.23 14.76
CA SER A 117 -5.37 11.14 13.67
C SER A 117 -4.67 10.41 12.53
N PHE A 118 -3.79 9.46 12.85
CA PHE A 118 -3.11 8.62 11.87
C PHE A 118 -4.08 7.73 11.09
N VAL A 119 -4.99 7.03 11.78
CA VAL A 119 -5.98 6.16 11.12
C VAL A 119 -6.87 6.95 10.17
N ILE A 120 -7.38 8.10 10.63
CA ILE A 120 -8.21 8.98 9.80
C ILE A 120 -7.42 9.47 8.58
N ALA A 121 -6.17 9.90 8.79
CA ALA A 121 -5.31 10.36 7.70
C ALA A 121 -5.02 9.26 6.67
N VAL A 122 -4.75 8.02 7.12
CA VAL A 122 -4.55 6.87 6.23
C VAL A 122 -5.84 6.57 5.45
N ALA A 123 -6.99 6.56 6.12
CA ALA A 123 -8.27 6.31 5.47
C ALA A 123 -8.57 7.35 4.38
N GLU A 124 -8.39 8.64 4.68
CA GLU A 124 -8.58 9.72 3.71
C GLU A 124 -7.54 9.70 2.59
N PHE A 125 -6.29 9.33 2.89
CA PHE A 125 -5.25 9.20 1.88
C PHE A 125 -5.58 8.11 0.87
N VAL A 126 -6.02 6.94 1.34
CA VAL A 126 -6.48 5.84 0.48
C VAL A 126 -7.73 6.23 -0.28
N ARG A 127 -8.73 6.82 0.38
CA ARG A 127 -9.99 7.24 -0.24
C ARG A 127 -9.77 8.20 -1.41
N GLN A 128 -8.87 9.16 -1.27
CA GLN A 128 -8.58 10.12 -2.35
C GLN A 128 -7.58 9.60 -3.37
N GLY A 129 -6.57 8.86 -2.91
CA GLY A 129 -5.39 8.55 -3.71
C GLY A 129 -5.39 7.17 -4.38
N LEU A 130 -6.00 6.16 -3.76
CA LEU A 130 -5.89 4.77 -4.24
C LEU A 130 -6.60 4.64 -5.58
N MET A 131 -5.84 4.31 -6.63
CA MET A 131 -6.31 4.09 -7.98
C MET A 131 -7.30 5.16 -8.45
N HIS A 132 -7.06 6.43 -8.13
CA HIS A 132 -8.00 7.54 -8.34
C HIS A 132 -8.65 7.54 -9.74
N ASN A 133 -7.85 7.29 -10.78
CA ASN A 133 -8.31 7.24 -12.17
C ASN A 133 -9.13 5.99 -12.52
N VAL A 134 -8.97 4.89 -11.78
CA VAL A 134 -9.76 3.67 -11.93
C VAL A 134 -11.11 3.84 -11.25
N LYS A 135 -11.12 4.36 -10.00
CA LYS A 135 -12.32 4.44 -9.16
C LYS A 135 -13.43 5.29 -9.78
N ARG A 136 -13.10 6.29 -10.60
CA ARG A 136 -14.09 7.08 -11.37
C ARG A 136 -14.95 6.24 -12.34
N HIS A 137 -14.49 5.04 -12.70
CA HIS A 137 -15.20 4.11 -13.57
C HIS A 137 -16.06 3.09 -12.80
N LEU A 138 -16.07 3.15 -11.47
CA LEU A 138 -16.85 2.31 -10.57
C LEU A 138 -17.94 3.18 -9.93
N ARG A 139 -19.21 2.89 -10.25
CA ARG A 139 -20.43 3.53 -9.72
C ARG A 139 -20.94 2.84 -8.45
N ASP A 140 -20.56 1.58 -8.23
CA ASP A 140 -20.84 0.84 -7.01
C ASP A 140 -20.03 1.41 -5.83
N GLU A 141 -20.63 2.40 -5.15
CA GLU A 141 -20.04 3.05 -3.98
C GLU A 141 -19.70 2.05 -2.85
N PRO A 142 -20.57 1.09 -2.48
CA PRO A 142 -20.20 0.03 -1.53
C PRO A 142 -18.95 -0.76 -1.93
N LEU A 143 -18.78 -1.13 -3.21
CA LEU A 143 -17.58 -1.81 -3.71
C LEU A 143 -16.34 -0.92 -3.58
N VAL A 144 -16.43 0.36 -3.99
CA VAL A 144 -15.33 1.33 -3.89
C VAL A 144 -14.89 1.49 -2.43
N GLN A 145 -15.85 1.66 -1.51
CA GLN A 145 -15.57 1.74 -0.08
C GLN A 145 -14.93 0.46 0.47
N ALA A 146 -15.38 -0.71 0.01
CA ALA A 146 -14.83 -1.99 0.43
C ALA A 146 -13.37 -2.17 -0.04
N ILE A 147 -13.04 -1.73 -1.27
CA ILE A 147 -11.67 -1.68 -1.80
C ILE A 147 -10.80 -0.78 -0.92
N ASP A 148 -11.25 0.44 -0.65
CA ASP A 148 -10.52 1.40 0.18
C ASP A 148 -10.31 0.85 1.60
N CYS A 149 -11.34 0.28 2.22
CA CYS A 149 -11.24 -0.31 3.56
C CYS A 149 -10.29 -1.52 3.60
N CYS A 150 -10.29 -2.37 2.57
CA CYS A 150 -9.37 -3.50 2.49
C CYS A 150 -7.90 -3.01 2.37
N ALA A 151 -7.66 -1.97 1.58
CA ALA A 151 -6.35 -1.33 1.46
C ALA A 151 -5.89 -0.65 2.75
N VAL A 152 -6.77 0.10 3.44
CA VAL A 152 -6.49 0.70 4.76
C VAL A 152 -6.14 -0.38 5.78
N ASN A 153 -6.94 -1.45 5.85
CA ASN A 153 -6.68 -2.58 6.73
C ASN A 153 -5.28 -3.17 6.46
N LYS A 154 -4.88 -3.30 5.19
CA LYS A 154 -3.54 -3.79 4.81
C LYS A 154 -2.43 -2.85 5.28
N ILE A 155 -2.55 -1.54 5.05
CA ILE A 155 -1.58 -0.53 5.47
C ILE A 155 -1.42 -0.56 7.00
N LEU A 156 -2.54 -0.52 7.73
CA LEU A 156 -2.54 -0.46 9.19
C LEU A 156 -2.03 -1.75 9.83
N SER A 157 -2.34 -2.92 9.25
CA SER A 157 -1.85 -4.22 9.74
C SER A 157 -0.33 -4.37 9.72
N GLN A 158 0.38 -3.54 8.92
CA GLN A 158 1.84 -3.52 8.88
C GLN A 158 2.45 -2.38 9.71
N ALA A 159 1.66 -1.39 10.08
CA ALA A 159 2.14 -0.20 10.79
C ALA A 159 2.05 -0.37 12.30
N TYR A 160 0.83 -0.42 12.86
CA TYR A 160 0.59 -0.38 14.31
C TYR A 160 -0.71 -1.12 14.66
N ILE A 161 -0.65 -2.07 15.60
CA ILE A 161 -1.79 -2.92 16.00
C ILE A 161 -2.90 -2.07 16.64
N GLU A 162 -2.54 -1.07 17.44
CA GLU A 162 -3.48 -0.18 18.12
C GLU A 162 -4.30 0.65 17.11
N CYS A 163 -3.63 1.12 16.05
CA CYS A 163 -4.29 1.83 14.96
C CYS A 163 -5.25 0.91 14.18
N LEU A 164 -4.89 -0.36 13.99
CA LEU A 164 -5.76 -1.35 13.37
C LEU A 164 -7.02 -1.60 14.21
N SER A 165 -6.87 -1.79 15.52
CA SER A 165 -8.02 -1.96 16.43
C SER A 165 -8.93 -0.74 16.44
N TYR A 166 -8.37 0.47 16.42
CA TYR A 166 -9.16 1.70 16.31
C TYR A 166 -9.95 1.75 15.00
N PHE A 167 -9.30 1.44 13.87
CA PHE A 167 -9.94 1.41 12.56
C PHE A 167 -11.10 0.43 12.51
N GLN A 168 -10.89 -0.80 12.99
CA GLN A 168 -11.91 -1.85 12.98
C GLN A 168 -13.15 -1.42 13.78
N LYS A 169 -12.95 -1.01 15.04
CA LYS A 169 -14.03 -0.67 15.96
C LYS A 169 -14.80 0.59 15.56
N ASN A 170 -14.11 1.62 15.07
CA ASN A 170 -14.71 2.95 14.89
C ASN A 170 -15.15 3.25 13.46
N LEU A 171 -14.50 2.65 12.46
CA LEU A 171 -14.79 2.90 11.04
C LEU A 171 -15.42 1.66 10.39
N LEU A 172 -14.72 0.52 10.43
CA LEU A 172 -15.14 -0.68 9.70
C LEU A 172 -16.48 -1.25 10.20
N ASP A 173 -16.64 -1.41 11.52
CA ASP A 173 -17.86 -1.97 12.12
C ASP A 173 -19.13 -1.17 11.78
N ARG A 174 -18.99 0.13 11.53
CA ARG A 174 -20.11 0.98 11.09
C ARG A 174 -20.50 0.66 9.64
N LEU A 175 -19.52 0.48 8.76
CA LEU A 175 -19.73 0.17 7.35
C LEU A 175 -20.24 -1.26 7.16
N LEU A 176 -19.81 -2.20 8.00
CA LEU A 176 -20.28 -3.60 7.98
C LEU A 176 -21.79 -3.76 8.24
N LYS A 177 -22.47 -2.72 8.76
CA LYS A 177 -23.94 -2.71 8.89
C LYS A 177 -24.65 -2.60 7.53
N ASN A 178 -23.98 -2.08 6.51
CA ASN A 178 -24.50 -2.07 5.14
C ASN A 178 -24.23 -3.44 4.50
N SER A 179 -25.29 -4.13 4.09
CA SER A 179 -25.22 -5.50 3.56
C SER A 179 -24.41 -5.61 2.27
N ASP A 180 -24.49 -4.62 1.38
CA ASP A 180 -23.78 -4.66 0.11
C ASP A 180 -22.29 -4.35 0.28
N PHE A 181 -21.95 -3.41 1.16
CA PHE A 181 -20.57 -3.21 1.59
C PHE A 181 -20.00 -4.49 2.21
N ALA A 182 -20.74 -5.11 3.15
CA ALA A 182 -20.28 -6.31 3.84
C ALA A 182 -20.02 -7.48 2.87
N LYS A 183 -20.89 -7.68 1.88
CA LYS A 183 -20.69 -8.69 0.82
C LYS A 183 -19.40 -8.41 0.03
N HIS A 184 -19.22 -7.20 -0.49
CA HIS A 184 -18.03 -6.85 -1.27
C HIS A 184 -16.76 -6.97 -0.43
N PHE A 185 -16.80 -6.49 0.80
CA PHE A 185 -15.67 -6.54 1.73
C PHE A 185 -15.24 -7.98 2.02
N GLU A 186 -16.18 -8.90 2.20
CA GLU A 186 -15.87 -10.31 2.43
C GLU A 186 -15.25 -10.99 1.20
N LEU A 187 -15.77 -10.71 -0.01
CA LEU A 187 -15.17 -11.20 -1.25
C LEU A 187 -13.71 -10.71 -1.41
N LEU A 188 -13.45 -9.44 -1.10
CA LEU A 188 -12.11 -8.86 -1.15
C LEU A 188 -11.18 -9.45 -0.09
N ARG A 189 -11.67 -9.68 1.13
CA ARG A 189 -10.91 -10.36 2.19
C ARG A 189 -10.52 -11.77 1.79
N GLN A 190 -11.45 -12.53 1.21
CA GLN A 190 -11.20 -13.89 0.77
C GLN A 190 -10.04 -13.97 -0.24
N ILE A 191 -10.00 -13.06 -1.20
CA ILE A 191 -8.91 -13.02 -2.18
C ILE A 191 -7.60 -12.45 -1.58
N ASP A 192 -7.67 -11.58 -0.56
CA ASP A 192 -6.49 -11.07 0.15
C ASP A 192 -5.74 -12.18 0.91
N TYR A 193 -6.47 -13.10 1.55
CA TYR A 193 -5.88 -14.30 2.20
C TYR A 193 -5.08 -15.18 1.23
N ASN A 194 -5.45 -15.15 -0.05
CA ASN A 194 -4.77 -15.86 -1.11
C ASN A 194 -3.65 -15.04 -1.79
N GLY A 195 -3.40 -13.81 -1.35
CA GLY A 195 -2.40 -12.91 -1.94
C GLY A 195 -2.81 -12.35 -3.29
N LEU A 196 -4.10 -12.30 -3.59
CA LEU A 196 -4.63 -11.86 -4.87
C LEU A 196 -5.08 -10.39 -4.84
N PHE A 197 -5.50 -9.86 -3.69
CA PHE A 197 -6.06 -8.50 -3.61
C PHE A 197 -5.14 -7.41 -4.17
N LEU A 198 -3.96 -7.19 -3.57
CA LEU A 198 -3.02 -6.18 -4.09
C LEU A 198 -2.34 -6.65 -5.40
N PRO A 199 -1.64 -7.81 -5.42
CA PRO A 199 -0.75 -8.18 -6.53
C PRO A 199 -1.46 -8.46 -7.85
N VAL A 200 -2.73 -8.90 -7.77
CA VAL A 200 -3.52 -9.30 -8.93
C VAL A 200 -4.69 -8.35 -9.13
N PHE A 201 -5.65 -8.28 -8.20
CA PHE A 201 -6.89 -7.54 -8.40
C PHE A 201 -6.63 -6.05 -8.64
N LEU A 202 -6.09 -5.32 -7.66
CA LEU A 202 -5.85 -3.88 -7.83
C LEU A 202 -4.83 -3.57 -8.95
N ASN A 203 -3.81 -4.42 -9.08
CA ASN A 203 -2.78 -4.26 -10.11
C ASN A 203 -3.38 -4.33 -11.52
N GLU A 204 -4.21 -5.34 -11.80
CA GLU A 204 -4.84 -5.49 -13.12
C GLU A 204 -5.87 -4.39 -13.39
N LEU A 205 -6.67 -3.98 -12.40
CA LEU A 205 -7.58 -2.83 -12.57
C LEU A 205 -6.80 -1.56 -12.95
N THR A 206 -5.67 -1.33 -12.29
CA THR A 206 -4.80 -0.18 -12.57
C THR A 206 -4.20 -0.27 -13.97
N LYS A 207 -3.70 -1.44 -14.37
CA LYS A 207 -3.12 -1.66 -15.71
C LYS A 207 -4.16 -1.46 -16.82
N ALA A 208 -5.36 -2.02 -16.66
CA ALA A 208 -6.45 -1.92 -17.62
C ALA A 208 -6.79 -0.46 -17.95
N MET A 209 -6.82 0.41 -16.94
CA MET A 209 -7.21 1.80 -17.10
C MET A 209 -6.11 2.76 -17.54
N ARG A 210 -4.85 2.30 -17.63
CA ARG A 210 -3.73 3.16 -18.07
C ARG A 210 -3.89 3.71 -19.49
N HIS A 211 -4.62 3.01 -20.36
CA HIS A 211 -4.83 3.47 -21.73
C HIS A 211 -5.98 4.46 -21.89
N PHE A 212 -6.76 4.70 -20.82
CA PHE A 212 -8.04 5.41 -20.90
C PHE A 212 -8.08 6.71 -20.08
N HIS A 213 -6.93 7.33 -19.78
CA HIS A 213 -6.84 8.53 -18.95
C HIS A 213 -7.82 9.67 -19.34
N SER A 214 -8.15 9.82 -20.63
CA SER A 214 -9.05 10.84 -21.16
C SER A 214 -10.54 10.49 -21.14
N HIS A 215 -10.92 9.24 -20.91
CA HIS A 215 -12.32 8.82 -20.96
C HIS A 215 -13.03 9.11 -19.64
N TYR A 216 -14.20 9.75 -19.68
CA TYR A 216 -14.94 10.11 -18.48
C TYR A 216 -15.50 8.87 -17.75
N LEU A 217 -16.08 7.93 -18.51
CA LEU A 217 -16.64 6.67 -18.00
C LEU A 217 -16.46 5.57 -19.05
N ILE A 218 -16.24 4.33 -18.60
CA ILE A 218 -16.24 3.14 -19.44
C ILE A 218 -17.34 2.25 -18.90
N GLU A 219 -18.48 2.20 -19.59
CA GLU A 219 -19.72 1.66 -19.05
C GLU A 219 -19.64 0.17 -18.67
N ASP A 220 -18.84 -0.61 -19.39
CA ASP A 220 -18.68 -2.05 -19.19
C ASP A 220 -17.53 -2.43 -18.24
N PHE A 221 -16.71 -1.46 -17.82
CA PHE A 221 -15.55 -1.74 -16.96
C PHE A 221 -15.92 -2.19 -15.55
N GLU A 222 -16.96 -1.60 -14.95
CA GLU A 222 -17.47 -2.04 -13.64
C GLU A 222 -17.98 -3.48 -13.69
N LYS A 223 -18.71 -3.84 -14.76
CA LYS A 223 -19.21 -5.20 -14.97
C LYS A 223 -18.06 -6.20 -15.09
N GLU A 224 -17.02 -5.84 -15.83
CA GLU A 224 -15.81 -6.67 -15.92
C GLU A 224 -15.07 -6.76 -14.57
N THR A 225 -14.99 -5.65 -13.83
CA THR A 225 -14.36 -5.62 -12.48
C THR A 225 -15.04 -6.60 -11.52
N LEU A 226 -16.38 -6.61 -11.47
CA LEU A 226 -17.15 -7.56 -10.67
C LEU A 226 -16.97 -8.99 -11.17
N SER A 227 -17.04 -9.22 -12.48
CA SER A 227 -16.79 -10.54 -13.08
C SER A 227 -15.41 -11.07 -12.72
N PHE A 228 -14.40 -10.22 -12.75
CA PHE A 228 -13.03 -10.56 -12.39
C PHE A 228 -12.88 -10.85 -10.90
N LEU A 229 -13.49 -10.04 -10.03
CA LEU A 229 -13.54 -10.32 -8.59
C LEU A 229 -14.14 -11.70 -8.29
N HIS A 230 -15.31 -12.00 -8.87
CA HIS A 230 -15.96 -13.30 -8.71
C HIS A 230 -15.10 -14.46 -9.26
N TYR A 231 -14.42 -14.23 -10.39
CA TYR A 231 -13.46 -15.19 -10.91
C TYR A 231 -12.33 -15.47 -9.91
N LEU A 232 -11.73 -14.45 -9.29
CA LEU A 232 -10.67 -14.61 -8.30
C LEU A 232 -11.14 -15.30 -7.03
N VAL A 233 -12.37 -15.03 -6.58
CA VAL A 233 -13.00 -15.73 -5.46
C VAL A 233 -13.18 -17.22 -5.78
N ASN A 234 -13.71 -17.54 -6.97
CA ASN A 234 -13.86 -18.93 -7.41
C ASN A 234 -12.50 -19.62 -7.58
N PHE A 235 -11.51 -18.93 -8.14
CA PHE A 235 -10.13 -19.42 -8.25
C PHE A 235 -9.51 -19.73 -6.88
N SER A 236 -9.87 -18.97 -5.85
CA SER A 236 -9.40 -19.18 -4.48
C SER A 236 -9.99 -20.46 -3.86
N LYS A 237 -11.25 -20.80 -4.18
CA LYS A 237 -11.96 -22.00 -3.70
C LYS A 237 -11.60 -23.25 -4.50
N GLU A 238 -11.64 -23.14 -5.83
CA GLU A 238 -11.44 -24.24 -6.77
C GLU A 238 -10.15 -24.01 -7.57
N LYS A 239 -9.04 -23.96 -6.83
CA LYS A 239 -7.69 -23.96 -7.41
C LYS A 239 -7.66 -25.07 -8.48
N TYR A 240 -7.11 -24.81 -9.66
CA TYR A 240 -6.93 -25.74 -10.80
C TYR A 240 -8.02 -25.86 -11.87
N LYS A 241 -9.29 -25.43 -11.68
CA LYS A 241 -10.31 -25.62 -12.75
C LYS A 241 -10.24 -24.62 -13.89
N LYS A 242 -10.17 -23.32 -13.57
CA LYS A 242 -10.08 -22.25 -14.57
C LYS A 242 -8.87 -21.39 -14.24
N LEU A 243 -7.85 -21.51 -15.09
CA LEU A 243 -6.56 -20.82 -14.92
C LEU A 243 -6.41 -19.62 -15.86
N PHE A 244 -7.45 -19.28 -16.61
CA PHE A 244 -7.43 -18.19 -17.57
C PHE A 244 -8.72 -17.37 -17.43
N TYR A 245 -8.55 -16.06 -17.29
CA TYR A 245 -9.61 -15.06 -17.36
C TYR A 245 -9.41 -14.24 -18.62
N ASP A 246 -10.45 -14.23 -19.47
CA ASP A 246 -10.46 -13.57 -20.77
C ASP A 246 -11.55 -12.50 -20.77
N GLY A 247 -11.24 -11.37 -20.16
CA GLY A 247 -12.06 -10.16 -20.19
C GLY A 247 -11.72 -9.28 -21.40
N LYS A 248 -12.50 -8.22 -21.59
CA LYS A 248 -12.24 -7.24 -22.66
C LYS A 248 -11.03 -6.37 -22.33
N TYR A 249 -10.86 -6.01 -21.06
CA TYR A 249 -9.78 -5.15 -20.58
C TYR A 249 -8.71 -5.93 -19.78
N ILE A 250 -9.11 -7.02 -19.12
CA ILE A 250 -8.28 -7.82 -18.22
C ILE A 250 -8.13 -9.22 -18.81
N ARG A 251 -6.92 -9.58 -19.21
CA ARG A 251 -6.61 -10.91 -19.77
C ARG A 251 -5.47 -11.54 -19.00
N VAL A 252 -5.78 -12.46 -18.09
CA VAL A 252 -4.80 -13.00 -17.14
C VAL A 252 -4.81 -14.52 -17.06
N ALA A 253 -3.63 -15.11 -16.88
CA ALA A 253 -3.46 -16.53 -16.63
C ALA A 253 -2.80 -16.82 -15.29
N PHE A 254 -3.08 -17.98 -14.71
CA PHE A 254 -2.58 -18.43 -13.42
C PHE A 254 -1.83 -19.75 -13.55
N GLY A 255 -0.59 -19.78 -13.08
CA GLY A 255 0.19 -21.01 -12.92
C GLY A 255 0.35 -21.34 -11.44
N LEU A 256 -0.41 -22.33 -10.96
CA LEU A 256 -0.23 -22.86 -9.61
C LEU A 256 0.94 -23.86 -9.61
N ILE A 257 2.07 -23.48 -9.03
CA ILE A 257 3.23 -24.36 -8.86
C ILE A 257 3.07 -25.03 -7.49
N ALA A 258 2.25 -26.07 -7.45
CA ALA A 258 1.88 -26.75 -6.21
C ALA A 258 2.25 -28.24 -6.19
N ASN A 259 2.57 -28.86 -7.33
CA ASN A 259 2.62 -30.31 -7.44
C ASN A 259 4.05 -30.83 -7.65
N GLN A 260 4.70 -31.28 -6.57
CA GLN A 260 6.03 -31.91 -6.63
C GLN A 260 6.03 -33.11 -7.57
N SER A 261 4.93 -33.89 -7.60
CA SER A 261 4.71 -34.99 -8.54
C SER A 261 4.61 -34.56 -10.01
N PHE A 262 4.12 -33.35 -10.31
CA PHE A 262 4.12 -32.82 -11.67
C PHE A 262 5.53 -32.38 -12.10
N ILE A 263 6.28 -31.77 -11.17
CA ILE A 263 7.69 -31.39 -11.41
C ILE A 263 8.56 -32.64 -11.60
N SER A 264 8.36 -33.69 -10.81
CA SER A 264 9.14 -34.93 -10.95
C SER A 264 8.76 -35.72 -12.20
N ARG A 265 7.51 -35.65 -12.69
CA ARG A 265 7.07 -36.32 -13.92
C ARG A 265 7.39 -35.56 -15.21
N HIS A 266 7.21 -34.24 -15.23
CA HIS A 266 7.28 -33.44 -16.47
C HIS A 266 8.41 -32.39 -16.46
N GLY A 267 9.16 -32.31 -15.36
CA GLY A 267 10.22 -31.32 -15.21
C GLY A 267 9.69 -29.89 -15.04
N ARG A 268 10.64 -28.95 -14.89
CA ARG A 268 10.33 -27.51 -14.77
C ARG A 268 9.93 -26.89 -16.12
N GLU A 269 10.36 -27.48 -17.23
CA GLU A 269 10.08 -27.00 -18.59
C GLU A 269 8.59 -27.07 -18.95
N ALA A 270 7.84 -28.02 -18.38
CA ALA A 270 6.39 -28.08 -18.58
C ALA A 270 5.67 -26.82 -18.03
N TYR A 271 6.18 -26.20 -16.96
CA TYR A 271 5.63 -24.94 -16.48
C TYR A 271 6.00 -23.76 -17.38
N VAL A 272 7.22 -23.75 -17.93
CA VAL A 272 7.65 -22.73 -18.91
C VAL A 272 6.75 -22.78 -20.13
N GLU A 273 6.52 -23.97 -20.69
CA GLU A 273 5.67 -24.12 -21.87
C GLU A 273 4.20 -23.78 -21.59
N LYS A 274 3.68 -24.13 -20.40
CA LYS A 274 2.32 -23.73 -20.00
C LYS A 274 2.15 -22.21 -19.92
N VAL A 275 3.17 -21.50 -19.42
CA VAL A 275 3.17 -20.03 -19.43
C VAL A 275 3.19 -19.50 -20.86
N ARG A 276 4.09 -20.01 -21.72
CA ARG A 276 4.19 -19.61 -23.13
C ARG A 276 2.89 -19.85 -23.90
N SER A 277 2.25 -20.98 -23.66
CA SER A 277 0.93 -21.32 -24.22
C SER A 277 -0.14 -20.32 -23.76
N SER A 278 -0.16 -19.96 -22.47
CA SER A 278 -1.09 -18.96 -21.95
C SER A 278 -0.90 -17.58 -22.59
N LEU A 279 0.36 -17.18 -22.83
CA LEU A 279 0.67 -15.95 -23.56
C LEU A 279 0.19 -16.02 -25.02
N SER A 280 0.32 -17.18 -25.66
CA SER A 280 -0.17 -17.40 -27.04
C SER A 280 -1.70 -17.40 -27.14
N LEU A 281 -2.42 -17.73 -26.07
CA LEU A 281 -3.86 -17.55 -25.96
C LEU A 281 -4.29 -16.09 -25.75
N GLY A 282 -3.33 -15.18 -25.58
CA GLY A 282 -3.56 -13.74 -25.44
C GLY A 282 -3.57 -13.22 -24.00
N ALA A 283 -3.05 -14.00 -23.04
CA ALA A 283 -2.80 -13.47 -21.70
C ALA A 283 -1.84 -12.26 -21.76
N GLN A 284 -2.24 -11.15 -21.15
CA GLN A 284 -1.41 -9.96 -20.98
C GLN A 284 -0.52 -10.07 -19.74
N THR A 285 -1.01 -10.74 -18.70
CA THR A 285 -0.25 -11.02 -17.49
C THR A 285 -0.43 -12.49 -17.09
N VAL A 286 0.67 -13.15 -16.73
CA VAL A 286 0.66 -14.50 -16.16
C VAL A 286 1.21 -14.43 -14.74
N TYR A 287 0.43 -14.94 -13.80
CA TYR A 287 0.78 -14.99 -12.38
C TYR A 287 1.15 -16.40 -11.95
N LEU A 288 2.34 -16.57 -11.38
CA LEU A 288 2.79 -17.83 -10.80
C LEU A 288 2.80 -17.75 -9.28
N PHE A 289 2.19 -18.74 -8.63
CA PHE A 289 2.09 -18.81 -7.18
C PHE A 289 2.85 -20.00 -6.63
N GLY A 290 3.47 -19.80 -5.47
CA GLY A 290 3.94 -20.88 -4.61
C GLY A 290 4.28 -20.37 -3.21
N TRP A 291 4.36 -21.31 -2.28
CA TRP A 291 4.60 -21.07 -0.86
C TRP A 291 5.77 -21.92 -0.37
N GLU A 292 6.40 -21.48 0.71
CA GLU A 292 7.51 -22.16 1.40
C GLU A 292 8.60 -22.67 0.44
N ASP A 293 8.80 -23.99 0.39
CA ASP A 293 9.80 -24.69 -0.43
C ASP A 293 9.63 -24.44 -1.93
N LYS A 294 8.42 -24.08 -2.38
CA LYS A 294 8.10 -23.83 -3.79
C LYS A 294 8.48 -22.43 -4.24
N ILE A 295 8.76 -21.49 -3.33
CA ILE A 295 9.14 -20.11 -3.68
C ILE A 295 10.33 -20.08 -4.64
N LYS A 296 11.35 -20.89 -4.38
CA LYS A 296 12.56 -20.96 -5.22
C LYS A 296 12.24 -21.47 -6.62
N ILE A 297 11.35 -22.46 -6.72
CA ILE A 297 10.94 -23.06 -8.00
C ILE A 297 10.16 -22.04 -8.82
N VAL A 298 9.21 -21.34 -8.21
CA VAL A 298 8.39 -20.32 -8.87
C VAL A 298 9.27 -19.21 -9.48
N ARG A 299 10.27 -18.73 -8.73
CA ARG A 299 11.22 -17.73 -9.26
C ARG A 299 12.00 -18.27 -10.45
N GLN A 300 12.53 -19.49 -10.35
CA GLN A 300 13.29 -20.10 -11.44
C GLN A 300 12.45 -20.28 -12.70
N VAL A 301 11.19 -20.71 -12.57
CA VAL A 301 10.27 -20.82 -13.71
C VAL A 301 10.03 -19.43 -14.31
N ALA A 302 9.72 -18.41 -13.52
CA ALA A 302 9.47 -17.06 -14.02
C ALA A 302 10.70 -16.48 -14.77
N GLU A 303 11.89 -16.60 -14.18
CA GLU A 303 13.15 -16.13 -14.77
C GLU A 303 13.50 -16.88 -16.06
N ARG A 304 13.31 -18.20 -16.10
CA ARG A 304 13.54 -19.00 -17.30
C ARG A 304 12.57 -18.64 -18.42
N THR A 305 11.28 -18.54 -18.11
CA THR A 305 10.27 -18.16 -19.09
C THR A 305 10.55 -16.78 -19.66
N ALA A 306 10.90 -15.79 -18.83
CA ALA A 306 11.22 -14.45 -19.29
C ALA A 306 12.46 -14.39 -20.20
N ARG A 307 13.44 -15.28 -20.01
CA ARG A 307 14.57 -15.43 -20.93
C ARG A 307 14.19 -16.13 -22.24
N ALA A 308 13.23 -17.06 -22.18
CA ALA A 308 12.83 -17.88 -23.31
C ALA A 308 11.76 -17.23 -24.20
N ASP A 309 11.03 -16.22 -23.71
CA ASP A 309 9.91 -15.57 -24.39
C ASP A 309 10.01 -14.04 -24.33
N MET A 310 10.43 -13.43 -25.45
CA MET A 310 10.64 -11.98 -25.58
C MET A 310 9.35 -11.14 -25.48
N ARG A 311 8.17 -11.78 -25.48
CA ARG A 311 6.89 -11.09 -25.24
C ARG A 311 6.82 -10.58 -23.80
N ILE A 312 7.49 -11.25 -22.86
CA ILE A 312 7.52 -10.84 -21.45
C ILE A 312 8.42 -9.61 -21.33
N LYS A 313 7.83 -8.45 -21.04
CA LYS A 313 8.53 -7.18 -20.89
C LYS A 313 9.02 -6.94 -19.47
N ARG A 314 8.29 -7.46 -18.47
CA ARG A 314 8.63 -7.28 -17.06
C ARG A 314 8.27 -8.50 -16.24
N VAL A 315 9.13 -8.78 -15.27
CA VAL A 315 8.90 -9.77 -14.20
C VAL A 315 8.96 -9.05 -12.86
N LYS A 316 7.97 -9.26 -12.01
CA LYS A 316 7.93 -8.68 -10.66
C LYS A 316 7.55 -9.72 -9.62
N ALA A 317 8.26 -9.69 -8.49
CA ALA A 317 8.01 -10.58 -7.36
C ALA A 317 7.19 -9.86 -6.30
N HIS A 318 6.08 -10.46 -5.89
CA HIS A 318 5.19 -9.97 -4.85
C HIS A 318 5.18 -10.97 -3.68
N PRO A 319 6.03 -10.77 -2.65
CA PRO A 319 5.97 -11.61 -1.47
C PRO A 319 4.70 -11.31 -0.68
N TYR A 320 4.05 -12.35 -0.16
CA TYR A 320 2.86 -12.20 0.67
C TYR A 320 2.79 -13.31 1.73
N ARG A 321 1.88 -13.15 2.68
CA ARG A 321 1.54 -14.18 3.67
C ARG A 321 0.28 -14.89 3.20
N HIS A 322 0.39 -16.17 2.85
CA HIS A 322 -0.77 -16.98 2.49
C HIS A 322 -1.45 -17.43 3.78
N VAL A 323 -2.78 -17.33 3.83
CA VAL A 323 -3.60 -17.85 4.92
C VAL A 323 -4.41 -19.02 4.38
N PHE A 324 -4.29 -20.16 5.03
CA PHE A 324 -5.02 -21.39 4.70
C PHE A 324 -6.40 -21.40 5.38
N GLU A 325 -7.25 -22.35 4.99
CA GLU A 325 -8.60 -22.50 5.56
C GLU A 325 -8.58 -22.83 7.06
N ASP A 326 -7.53 -23.49 7.54
CA ASP A 326 -7.29 -23.78 8.96
C ASP A 326 -6.70 -22.60 9.75
N HIS A 327 -6.68 -21.40 9.14
CA HIS A 327 -6.06 -20.17 9.67
C HIS A 327 -4.55 -20.24 9.91
N SER A 328 -3.89 -21.33 9.51
CA SER A 328 -2.43 -21.35 9.46
C SER A 328 -1.94 -20.41 8.36
N ALA A 329 -0.68 -19.97 8.47
CA ALA A 329 -0.13 -19.03 7.52
C ALA A 329 1.30 -19.39 7.11
N ALA A 330 1.58 -19.23 5.82
CA ALA A 330 2.87 -19.53 5.20
C ALA A 330 3.43 -18.34 4.44
N ARG A 331 4.75 -18.32 4.28
CA ARG A 331 5.41 -17.39 3.37
C ARG A 331 5.11 -17.82 1.94
N ALA A 332 4.72 -16.86 1.10
CA ALA A 332 4.38 -17.12 -0.27
C ALA A 332 4.91 -16.04 -1.22
N ILE A 333 4.94 -16.38 -2.51
CA ILE A 333 5.33 -15.49 -3.58
C ILE A 333 4.33 -15.56 -4.73
N CYS A 334 4.02 -14.40 -5.28
CA CYS A 334 3.32 -14.24 -6.54
C CYS A 334 4.32 -13.62 -7.53
N MET A 335 4.69 -14.35 -8.58
CA MET A 335 5.52 -13.82 -9.68
C MET A 335 4.60 -13.36 -10.80
N GLU A 336 4.62 -12.06 -11.06
CA GLU A 336 3.94 -11.41 -12.17
C GLU A 336 4.87 -11.40 -13.39
N MET A 337 4.42 -11.93 -14.51
CA MET A 337 5.07 -11.81 -15.82
C MET A 337 4.11 -11.12 -16.77
N THR A 338 4.48 -9.98 -17.31
CA THR A 338 3.58 -9.15 -18.11
C THR A 338 4.17 -8.80 -19.47
N THR A 339 3.31 -8.80 -20.49
CA THR A 339 3.65 -8.41 -21.87
C THR A 339 3.44 -6.93 -22.14
N LEU A 340 2.83 -6.22 -21.18
CA LEU A 340 2.56 -4.80 -21.28
C LEU A 340 3.86 -4.03 -21.00
N ASP A 341 4.24 -3.16 -21.94
CA ASP A 341 5.31 -2.20 -21.73
C ASP A 341 4.79 -1.07 -20.85
N PHE A 342 5.45 -0.87 -19.72
CA PHE A 342 5.09 0.15 -18.75
C PHE A 342 6.23 1.15 -18.64
N GLU A 343 6.16 2.28 -19.34
CA GLU A 343 6.91 3.45 -18.89
C GLU A 343 6.30 3.91 -17.55
N PRO A 344 7.09 4.13 -16.49
CA PRO A 344 6.57 4.77 -15.29
C PRO A 344 5.99 6.13 -15.66
N SER A 345 4.77 6.41 -15.20
CA SER A 345 4.11 7.71 -15.34
C SER A 345 5.12 8.85 -15.17
N LYS A 346 5.29 9.67 -16.21
CA LYS A 346 6.23 10.81 -16.25
C LYS A 346 5.94 11.88 -15.19
N ASN A 347 4.87 11.73 -14.41
CA ASN A 347 4.58 12.54 -13.22
C ASN A 347 5.37 12.09 -11.97
N LYS A 348 6.58 11.54 -12.15
CA LYS A 348 7.56 11.45 -11.06
C LYS A 348 8.08 12.85 -10.75
N VAL A 349 7.40 13.55 -9.84
CA VAL A 349 8.03 14.69 -9.16
C VAL A 349 9.17 14.10 -8.33
N LYS A 350 10.42 14.39 -8.74
CA LYS A 350 11.64 14.02 -8.03
C LYS A 350 11.48 14.31 -6.53
N ILE A 351 11.84 13.31 -5.72
CA ILE A 351 11.79 13.36 -4.24
C ILE A 351 12.53 14.59 -3.76
#